data_AF-X1NQI8-F1
#
_entry.id   AF-X1NQI8-F1
#
_cell.length_a   1.000
_cell.length_b   1.000
_cell.length_c   1.000
_cell.angle_alpha   90.00
_cell.angle_beta   90.00
_cell.angle_gamma   90.00
#
_symmetry.space_group_name_H-M   'P 1'
#
loop_
_entity.id
_entity.type
_entity.pdbx_description
1 polymer ?
#
loop_
_entity_poly.entity_id
_entity_poly.type
_entity_poly.pdbx_seq_one_letter_code
_entity_poly.pdbx_strand_id
1 'polypeptide(L)' 'MEYSQILKFISEYGYLFVFLIVALENGAFVGLFVPGETILLTSSFIASMGILNIYILIPVVILAAFLGD' A
#
# COMPACT_ATOMS: atom_id res chain seq x y z
N MET A 1 -6.38 12.31 19.94
CA MET A 1 -5.35 11.81 19.00
C MET A 1 -5.06 12.95 18.04
N GLU A 2 -3.88 13.59 18.13
CA GLU A 2 -3.54 14.67 17.18
C GLU A 2 -3.41 14.08 15.77
N TYR A 3 -4.08 14.70 14.78
CA TYR A 3 -4.05 14.30 13.36
C TYR A 3 -2.62 14.15 12.81
N SER A 4 -1.66 14.88 13.39
CA SER A 4 -0.23 14.78 13.07
C SER A 4 0.33 13.36 13.24
N GLN A 5 -0.08 12.63 14.28
CA GLN A 5 0.45 11.29 14.57
C GLN A 5 0.01 10.27 13.52
N ILE A 6 -1.24 10.37 13.05
CA ILE A 6 -1.82 9.48 12.04
C ILE A 6 -1.12 9.70 10.69
N LEU A 7 -0.90 10.96 10.31
CA LEU A 7 -0.20 11.31 9.08
C LEU A 7 1.25 10.81 9.11
N LYS A 8 1.93 10.94 10.26
CA LYS A 8 3.28 10.39 10.46
C LYS A 8 3.29 8.87 10.25
N PHE A 9 2.35 8.17 10.86
CA PHE A 9 2.24 6.72 10.74
C PHE A 9 1.99 6.27 9.30
N ILE A 10 1.09 6.94 8.57
CA ILE A 10 0.82 6.65 7.16
C ILE A 10 2.06 6.94 6.30
N SER A 11 2.77 8.04 6.55
CA SER A 11 3.95 8.38 5.76
C SER A 11 5.12 7.41 6.00
N GLU A 12 5.23 6.86 7.21
CA GLU A 12 6.31 5.95 7.61
C GLU A 12 6.02 4.48 7.23
N TYR A 13 4.79 4.01 7.46
CA TYR A 13 4.41 2.60 7.27
C TYR A 13 3.52 2.34 6.05
N GLY A 14 3.01 3.39 5.41
CA GLY A 14 2.06 3.26 4.29
C GLY A 14 2.61 2.46 3.11
N TYR A 15 3.89 2.66 2.75
CA TYR A 15 4.52 1.89 1.67
C TYR A 15 4.67 0.41 2.04
N LEU A 16 5.07 0.11 3.28
CA LEU A 16 5.21 -1.25 3.76
C LEU A 16 3.85 -1.96 3.80
N PHE A 17 2.80 -1.26 4.23
CA PHE A 17 1.45 -1.80 4.26
C PHE A 17 0.93 -2.11 2.86
N VAL A 18 1.12 -1.20 1.91
CA VAL A 18 0.79 -1.42 0.49
C VAL A 18 1.54 -2.62 -0.06
N PHE A 19 2.85 -2.69 0.20
CA PHE A 19 3.68 -3.81 -0.25
C PHE A 19 3.16 -5.15 0.24
N LEU A 20 2.92 -5.27 1.55
CA LEU A 20 2.46 -6.51 2.15
C LEU A 20 1.09 -6.92 1.61
N ILE A 21 0.12 -6.00 1.58
CA ILE A 21 -1.23 -6.32 1.13
C ILE A 21 -1.24 -6.74 -0.35
N VAL A 22 -0.58 -5.98 -1.23
CA VAL A 22 -0.51 -6.31 -2.66
C VAL A 22 0.23 -7.63 -2.89
N ALA A 23 1.31 -7.91 -2.15
CA ALA A 23 2.02 -9.19 -2.25
C ALA A 23 1.17 -10.36 -1.72
N LEU A 24 0.39 -10.15 -0.65
CA LEU A 24 -0.46 -11.19 -0.07
C LEU A 24 -1.70 -11.50 -0.94
N GLU A 25 -2.15 -10.56 -1.77
CA GLU A 25 -3.31 -10.72 -2.67
C GLU A 25 -3.12 -11.86 -3.69
N ASN A 26 -1.91 -12.05 -4.20
CA ASN A 26 -1.64 -13.10 -5.21
C ASN A 26 -1.51 -14.52 -4.60
N GLY A 27 -1.51 -14.66 -3.27
CA GLY A 27 -1.42 -15.97 -2.61
C GLY A 27 -2.73 -16.78 -2.69
N ALA A 28 -2.64 -18.06 -3.10
CA ALA A 28 -3.79 -18.95 -3.40
C ALA A 28 -4.89 -19.07 -2.32
N PHE A 29 -4.60 -18.76 -1.06
CA PHE A 29 -5.59 -18.76 0.04
C PHE A 29 -5.76 -17.40 0.73
N VAL A 30 -4.77 -16.51 0.60
CA VAL A 30 -4.74 -15.21 1.29
C VAL A 30 -5.43 -14.14 0.44
N GLY A 31 -5.30 -14.21 -0.88
CA GLY A 31 -5.99 -13.33 -1.83
C GLY A 31 -7.52 -13.35 -1.74
N LEU A 32 -8.09 -14.44 -1.25
CA LEU A 32 -9.55 -14.54 -1.00
C LEU A 32 -10.05 -13.56 0.08
N PHE A 33 -9.16 -13.11 0.98
CA PHE A 33 -9.52 -12.26 2.11
C PHE A 33 -8.84 -10.89 2.07
N VAL A 34 -7.80 -10.73 1.25
CA VAL A 34 -6.98 -9.51 1.20
C VAL A 34 -7.32 -8.72 -0.07
N PRO A 35 -7.95 -7.54 0.05
CA PRO A 35 -8.35 -6.74 -1.11
C PRO A 35 -7.21 -5.81 -1.56
N GLY A 36 -6.24 -6.34 -2.29
CA GLY A 36 -5.05 -5.59 -2.69
C GLY A 36 -5.34 -4.48 -3.69
N GLU A 37 -6.24 -4.69 -4.66
CA GLU A 37 -6.70 -3.63 -5.59
C GLU A 37 -7.36 -2.45 -4.88
N THR A 38 -8.09 -2.70 -3.80
CA THR A 38 -8.73 -1.64 -3.00
C THR A 38 -7.69 -0.81 -2.25
N ILE A 39 -6.66 -1.45 -1.69
CA ILE A 39 -5.53 -0.77 -1.06
C ILE A 39 -4.70 0.00 -2.09
N LEU A 40 -4.57 -0.54 -3.30
CA LEU A 40 -3.90 0.14 -4.40
C LEU A 40 -4.60 1.46 -4.78
N LEU A 41 -5.93 1.43 -4.93
CA LEU A 41 -6.73 2.62 -5.20
C LEU A 41 -6.65 3.63 -4.04
N THR A 42 -6.77 3.14 -2.81
CA THR A 42 -6.73 4.00 -1.61
C THR A 42 -5.36 4.66 -1.44
N SER A 43 -4.27 3.92 -1.61
CA SER A 43 -2.90 4.45 -1.52
C SER A 43 -2.57 5.41 -2.65
N SER A 44 -3.07 5.16 -3.86
CA SER A 44 -2.96 6.09 -5.00
C SER A 44 -3.68 7.40 -4.73
N PHE A 45 -4.87 7.33 -4.12
CA PHE A 45 -5.61 8.53 -3.71
C PHE A 45 -4.86 9.31 -2.61
N ILE A 46 -4.33 8.62 -1.59
CA ILE A 46 -3.50 9.24 -0.54
C ILE A 46 -2.22 9.87 -1.12
N ALA A 47 -1.61 9.23 -2.14
CA ALA A 47 -0.45 9.79 -2.84
C ALA A 47 -0.80 11.08 -3.60
N SER A 48 -2.00 11.16 -4.18
CA SER A 48 -2.48 12.38 -4.84
C SER A 48 -2.64 13.57 -3.88
N MET A 49 -2.83 13.30 -2.58
CA MET A 49 -2.87 14.32 -1.52
C MET A 49 -1.47 14.76 -1.05
N GLY A 50 -0.40 14.18 -1.60
CA GLY A 50 0.98 14.47 -1.23
C GLY A 50 1.44 13.82 0.08
N ILE A 51 0.66 12.91 0.65
CA ILE A 51 1.02 12.19 1.90
C ILE A 51 2.00 11.05 1.61
N LEU A 52 1.79 10.35 0.49
CA LEU A 52 2.70 9.36 -0.05
C LEU A 52 3.30 9.89 -1.36
N ASN A 53 4.55 9.56 -1.61
CA ASN A 53 5.26 9.91 -2.83
C ASN A 53 4.95 8.85 -3.89
N ILE A 54 4.27 9.26 -4.96
CA ILE A 54 3.90 8.39 -6.07
C ILE A 54 5.11 7.73 -6.73
N TYR A 55 6.26 8.42 -6.79
CA TYR A 55 7.50 7.88 -7.38
C TYR A 55 8.12 6.77 -6.52
N ILE A 56 7.79 6.70 -5.22
CA ILE A 56 8.16 5.59 -4.33
C ILE A 56 7.08 4.52 -4.36
N LEU A 57 5.80 4.91 -4.40
CA LEU A 57 4.67 3.97 -4.39
C LEU A 57 4.68 3.05 -5.62
N ILE A 58 4.97 3.58 -6.81
CA ILE A 58 5.03 2.81 -8.07
C ILE A 58 6.01 1.63 -7.98
N PRO A 59 7.32 1.81 -7.70
CA PRO A 59 8.24 0.69 -7.60
C PRO A 59 7.90 -0.26 -6.46
N VAL A 60 7.34 0.23 -5.35
CA VAL A 60 6.88 -0.61 -4.23
C VAL A 60 5.77 -1.57 -4.67
N VAL A 61 4.74 -1.07 -5.36
CA VAL A 61 3.63 -1.88 -5.88
C VAL A 61 4.12 -2.89 -6.90
N ILE A 62 4.99 -2.48 -7.81
CA ILE A 62 5.57 -3.38 -8.82
C ILE A 62 6.30 -4.53 -8.13
N LEU A 63 7.20 -4.22 -7.19
CA LEU A 63 7.93 -5.25 -6.43
C LEU A 63 6.98 -6.14 -5.64
N ALA A 64 5.93 -5.59 -5.04
CA ALA A 64 4.94 -6.36 -4.30
C ALA A 64 4.20 -7.36 -5.19
N ALA A 65 3.72 -6.91 -6.36
CA ALA A 65 3.04 -7.76 -7.33
C ALA A 65 3.96 -8.87 -7.85
N PHE A 66 5.23 -8.55 -8.16
CA PHE A 66 6.22 -9.53 -8.60
C PHE A 66 6.62 -10.55 -7.52
N LEU A 67 6.63 -10.16 -6.24
CA LEU A 67 6.96 -11.08 -5.13
C LEU A 67 5.75 -11.88 -4.63
N GLY A 68 4.54 -11.38 -4.90
CA GLY A 68 3.29 -12.03 -4.50
C GLY A 68 2.80 -13.09 -5.49
N ASP A 69 3.07 -12.89 -6.79
CA ASP A 69 2.83 -13.88 -7.87
C ASP A 69 3.71 -15.14 -7.71
#